data_AF-A0A4Q7Z5V2-F1
#
_entry.id   AF-A0A4Q7Z5V2-F1
#
_cell.length_a   1.000
_cell.length_b   1.000
_cell.length_c   1.000
_cell.angle_alpha   90.00
_cell.angle_beta   90.00
_cell.angle_gamma   90.00
#
_symmetry.space_group_name_H-M   'P 1'
#
loop_
_entity.id
_entity.type
_entity.pdbx_description
1 polymer ?
#
loop_
_entity_poly.entity_id
_entity_poly.type
_entity_poly.pdbx_seq_one_letter_code
_entity_poly.pdbx_strand_id
1 'polypeptide(L)'
;MIHDVSTNAWNLELEELFLLTGARFFRVEARRRMRDYIRGLLGPVGRKNSWQLAEYAGHATPHGLQHLLSHSRWDSDGLRDDLQAYVAEHLGMPNGVLIVDDTGFIKKGTTSAGLQRQYSGMMAIFGFPHPALRAGANLLC
;
A
#
# COMPACT_ATOMS: atom_id res chain seq x y z
N MET A 1 -21.90 12.84 0.06
CA MET A 1 -22.56 12.35 -1.17
C MET A 1 -21.45 11.78 -2.03
N ILE A 2 -21.09 10.50 -1.85
CA ILE A 2 -20.10 9.82 -2.70
C ILE A 2 -20.86 9.47 -3.97
N HIS A 3 -20.50 10.11 -5.09
CA HIS A 3 -21.10 9.81 -6.39
C HIS A 3 -20.84 8.34 -6.74
N ASP A 4 -21.84 7.69 -7.32
CA ASP A 4 -21.72 6.38 -7.98
C ASP A 4 -20.80 6.53 -9.19
N VAL A 5 -19.50 6.50 -8.95
CA VAL A 5 -18.49 6.54 -9.99
C VAL A 5 -18.55 5.19 -10.70
N SER A 6 -18.97 5.20 -11.97
CA SER A 6 -19.09 4.00 -12.79
C SER A 6 -17.75 3.22 -12.82
N THR A 7 -17.81 1.89 -12.88
CA THR A 7 -16.62 1.01 -12.98
C THR A 7 -15.69 1.42 -14.13
N ASN A 8 -16.23 1.98 -15.21
CA ASN A 8 -15.44 2.45 -16.36
C ASN A 8 -14.58 3.67 -16.01
N ALA A 9 -15.09 4.59 -15.20
CA ALA A 9 -14.32 5.77 -14.77
C ALA A 9 -13.13 5.33 -13.90
N TRP A 10 -13.34 4.43 -12.94
CA TRP A 10 -12.26 3.86 -12.13
C TRP A 10 -11.22 3.08 -12.95
N ASN A 11 -11.65 2.36 -13.98
CA ASN A 11 -10.73 1.65 -14.86
C ASN A 11 -9.85 2.62 -15.66
N LEU A 12 -10.42 3.73 -16.15
CA LEU A 12 -9.65 4.75 -16.88
C LEU A 12 -8.62 5.41 -15.96
N GLU A 13 -9.04 5.80 -14.76
CA GLU A 13 -8.16 6.39 -13.76
C GLU A 13 -7.02 5.45 -13.36
N LEU A 14 -7.32 4.15 -13.22
CA LEU A 14 -6.30 3.13 -12.99
C LEU A 14 -5.31 2.99 -14.16
N GLU A 15 -5.78 3.09 -15.42
CA GLU A 15 -4.88 3.08 -16.57
C GLU A 15 -4.00 4.33 -16.63
N GLU A 16 -4.52 5.50 -16.28
CA GLU A 16 -3.74 6.74 -16.16
C GLU A 16 -2.65 6.59 -15.10
N LEU A 17 -2.98 6.04 -13.93
CA LEU A 17 -2.00 5.76 -12.89
C LEU A 17 -0.92 4.76 -13.36
N PHE A 18 -1.28 3.75 -14.16
CA PHE A 18 -0.31 2.84 -14.77
C PHE A 18 0.57 3.49 -15.85
N LEU A 19 0.10 4.54 -16.50
CA LEU A 19 0.91 5.33 -17.44
C LEU A 19 1.88 6.23 -16.68
N LEU A 20 1.39 6.95 -15.67
CA LEU A 20 2.19 7.82 -14.80
C LEU A 20 3.37 7.05 -14.19
N THR A 21 3.08 5.90 -13.59
CA THR A 21 4.06 5.12 -12.83
C THR A 21 4.89 4.16 -13.68
N GLY A 22 4.52 3.94 -14.95
CA GLY A 22 5.11 2.92 -15.80
C GLY A 22 6.61 3.08 -16.05
N ALA A 23 7.12 4.33 -16.03
CA ALA A 23 8.54 4.64 -16.20
C ALA A 23 9.42 4.09 -15.07
N ARG A 24 8.86 3.87 -13.87
CA ARG A 24 9.57 3.33 -12.69
C ARG A 24 9.95 1.86 -12.85
N PHE A 25 9.30 1.17 -13.79
CA PHE A 25 9.64 -0.19 -14.16
C PHE A 25 10.44 -0.16 -15.46
N PHE A 26 11.74 -0.47 -15.38
CA PHE A 26 12.64 -0.29 -16.52
C PHE A 26 12.39 -1.28 -17.67
N ARG A 27 11.82 -2.45 -17.35
CA ARG A 27 11.53 -3.51 -18.31
C ARG A 27 10.03 -3.60 -18.64
N VAL A 28 9.71 -3.86 -19.91
CA VAL A 28 8.32 -3.99 -20.36
C VAL A 28 7.62 -5.17 -19.67
N GLU A 29 8.33 -6.25 -19.40
CA GLU A 29 7.81 -7.42 -18.71
C GLU A 29 7.45 -7.05 -17.26
N ALA A 30 8.30 -6.29 -16.56
CA ALA A 30 8.03 -5.82 -15.21
C ALA A 30 6.80 -4.88 -15.17
N ARG A 31 6.65 -3.98 -16.15
CA ARG A 31 5.43 -3.14 -16.29
C ARG A 31 4.17 -3.98 -16.44
N ARG A 32 4.18 -4.99 -17.32
CA ARG A 32 3.04 -5.89 -17.52
C ARG A 32 2.68 -6.62 -16.23
N ARG A 33 3.68 -7.24 -15.59
CA ARG A 33 3.48 -7.93 -14.30
C ARG A 33 2.97 -7.02 -13.21
N MET A 34 3.42 -5.76 -13.16
CA MET A 34 2.93 -4.77 -12.21
C MET A 34 1.44 -4.49 -12.41
N ARG A 35 1.01 -4.25 -13.65
CA ARG A 35 -0.41 -4.04 -13.97
C ARG A 35 -1.26 -5.24 -13.58
N ASP A 36 -0.80 -6.44 -13.93
CA ASP A 36 -1.48 -7.70 -13.60
C ASP A 36 -1.57 -7.89 -12.07
N TYR A 37 -0.50 -7.55 -11.35
CA TYR A 37 -0.46 -7.62 -9.89
C TYR A 37 -1.47 -6.68 -9.23
N ILE A 38 -1.52 -5.38 -9.61
CA ILE A 38 -2.51 -4.44 -9.06
C ILE A 38 -3.94 -4.84 -9.41
N ARG A 39 -4.20 -5.23 -10.65
CA ARG A 39 -5.53 -5.69 -11.05
C ARG A 39 -5.96 -6.92 -10.24
N GLY A 40 -5.05 -7.85 -9.95
CA GLY A 40 -5.34 -8.97 -9.06
C GLY A 40 -5.59 -8.56 -7.60
N LEU A 41 -4.87 -7.54 -7.11
CA LEU A 41 -5.11 -6.98 -5.76
C LEU A 41 -6.48 -6.31 -5.66
N LEU A 42 -6.88 -5.55 -6.68
CA LEU A 42 -8.19 -4.86 -6.73
C LEU A 42 -9.34 -5.79 -7.15
N GLY A 43 -9.04 -6.90 -7.82
CA GLY A 43 -10.04 -7.86 -8.29
C GLY A 43 -10.63 -8.75 -7.18
N PRO A 44 -11.66 -9.54 -7.50
CA PRO A 44 -12.36 -10.43 -6.55
C PRO A 44 -11.58 -11.71 -6.23
N VAL A 45 -10.27 -11.59 -5.99
CA VAL A 45 -9.41 -12.70 -5.57
C VAL A 45 -9.50 -12.85 -4.06
N GLY A 46 -9.88 -14.04 -3.56
CA GLY A 46 -10.06 -14.28 -2.12
C GLY A 46 -8.80 -14.03 -1.30
N ARG A 47 -7.85 -14.98 -1.34
CA ARG A 47 -6.55 -14.81 -0.67
C ARG A 47 -5.53 -14.22 -1.64
N LYS A 48 -4.91 -13.11 -1.25
CA LYS A 48 -3.98 -12.34 -2.10
C LYS A 48 -2.55 -12.89 -2.01
N ASN A 49 -2.34 -14.09 -2.53
CA ASN A 49 -0.99 -14.66 -2.70
C ASN A 49 -0.59 -14.71 -4.18
N SER A 50 0.70 -14.83 -4.47
CA SER A 50 1.21 -14.80 -5.85
C SER A 50 0.63 -15.89 -6.75
N TRP A 51 0.17 -17.02 -6.20
CA TRP A 51 -0.48 -18.09 -6.97
C TRP A 51 -1.87 -17.65 -7.44
N GLN A 52 -2.74 -17.26 -6.51
CA GLN A 52 -4.12 -16.87 -6.82
C GLN A 52 -4.17 -15.59 -7.66
N LEU A 53 -3.23 -14.67 -7.45
CA LEU A 53 -3.09 -13.48 -8.29
C LEU A 53 -2.62 -13.83 -9.71
N ALA A 54 -1.71 -14.80 -9.85
CA ALA A 54 -1.24 -15.26 -11.16
C ALA A 54 -2.35 -15.98 -11.92
N GLU A 55 -3.11 -16.85 -11.26
CA GLU A 55 -4.28 -17.51 -11.85
C GLU A 55 -5.32 -16.49 -12.31
N TYR A 56 -5.64 -15.51 -11.47
CA TYR A 56 -6.57 -14.44 -11.82
C TYR A 56 -6.09 -13.62 -13.04
N ALA A 57 -4.78 -13.37 -13.14
CA ALA A 57 -4.17 -12.70 -14.27
C ALA A 57 -3.94 -13.60 -15.51
N GLY A 58 -4.42 -14.86 -15.49
CA GLY A 58 -4.28 -15.79 -16.60
C GLY A 58 -2.85 -16.31 -16.84
N HIS A 59 -1.99 -16.27 -15.83
CA HIS A 59 -0.63 -16.78 -15.91
C HIS A 59 -0.57 -18.27 -15.55
N ALA A 60 0.23 -19.04 -16.30
CA ALA A 60 0.43 -20.46 -16.02
C ALA A 60 1.20 -20.75 -14.71
N THR A 61 2.00 -19.79 -14.22
CA THR A 61 2.82 -19.96 -13.01
C THR A 61 2.92 -18.64 -12.23
N PRO A 62 3.15 -18.69 -10.90
CA PRO A 62 3.33 -17.50 -10.06
C PRO A 62 4.69 -16.80 -10.24
N HIS A 63 5.63 -17.44 -10.95
CA HIS A 63 7.03 -17.01 -10.98
C HIS A 63 7.21 -15.59 -11.51
N GLY A 64 6.41 -15.17 -12.48
CA GLY A 64 6.47 -13.79 -12.99
C GLY A 64 6.13 -12.74 -11.93
N LEU A 65 5.10 -12.98 -11.12
CA LEU A 65 4.70 -12.08 -10.04
C LEU A 65 5.66 -12.18 -8.85
N GLN A 66 6.16 -13.37 -8.53
CA GLN A 66 7.19 -13.54 -7.49
C GLN A 66 8.47 -12.80 -7.88
N HIS A 67 8.91 -12.93 -9.14
CA HIS A 67 10.09 -12.24 -9.65
C HIS A 67 9.93 -10.72 -9.63
N LEU A 68 8.73 -10.20 -9.95
CA LEU A 68 8.41 -8.78 -9.79
C LEU A 68 8.69 -8.30 -8.36
N LEU A 69 8.20 -9.02 -7.36
CA LEU A 69 8.26 -8.62 -5.96
C LEU A 69 9.63 -8.82 -5.30
N SER A 70 10.43 -9.77 -5.78
CA SER A 70 11.65 -10.20 -5.07
C SER A 70 12.96 -9.89 -5.79
N HIS A 71 12.96 -9.80 -7.13
CA HIS A 71 14.21 -9.75 -7.91
C HIS A 71 14.22 -8.67 -9.01
N SER A 72 13.05 -8.18 -9.43
CA SER A 72 12.96 -7.18 -10.48
C SER A 72 13.51 -5.84 -9.99
N ARG A 73 14.27 -5.15 -10.85
CA ARG A 73 14.71 -3.78 -10.59
C ARG A 73 13.63 -2.79 -11.04
N TRP A 74 13.16 -1.97 -10.10
CA TRP A 74 12.25 -0.85 -10.32
C TRP A 74 12.57 0.24 -9.30
N ASP A 75 12.26 1.48 -9.66
CA ASP A 75 12.48 2.66 -8.82
C ASP A 75 11.35 2.80 -7.80
N SER A 76 11.56 2.25 -6.61
CA SER A 76 10.54 2.25 -5.55
C SER A 76 10.31 3.62 -4.93
N ASP A 77 11.36 4.43 -4.85
CA ASP A 77 11.27 5.77 -4.26
C ASP A 77 10.58 6.71 -5.25
N GLY A 78 10.98 6.69 -6.53
CA GLY A 78 10.27 7.44 -7.55
C GLY A 78 8.82 7.01 -7.74
N LEU A 79 8.50 5.71 -7.59
CA LEU A 79 7.10 5.24 -7.60
C LEU A 79 6.31 5.83 -6.43
N ARG A 80 6.91 5.90 -5.24
CA ARG A 80 6.30 6.50 -4.07
C ARG A 80 6.04 7.99 -4.29
N ASP A 81 7.03 8.70 -4.81
CA ASP A 81 6.95 10.15 -5.03
C ASP A 81 5.88 10.50 -6.06
N ASP A 82 5.81 9.75 -7.19
CA ASP A 82 4.77 9.92 -8.19
C ASP A 82 3.36 9.68 -7.60
N LEU A 83 3.22 8.64 -6.78
CA LEU A 83 1.94 8.33 -6.12
C LEU A 83 1.54 9.39 -5.10
N GLN A 84 2.50 9.92 -4.33
CA GLN A 84 2.25 11.01 -3.39
C GLN A 84 1.81 12.28 -4.11
N ALA A 85 2.48 12.63 -5.21
CA ALA A 85 2.10 13.77 -6.04
C ALA A 85 0.70 13.59 -6.62
N TYR A 86 0.40 12.41 -7.18
CA TYR A 86 -0.93 12.06 -7.69
C TYR A 86 -2.01 12.23 -6.62
N VAL A 87 -1.82 11.65 -5.43
CA VAL A 87 -2.78 11.73 -4.33
C VAL A 87 -2.95 13.18 -3.85
N ALA A 88 -1.86 13.94 -3.73
CA ALA A 88 -1.91 15.34 -3.32
C ALA A 88 -2.66 16.21 -4.33
N GLU A 89 -2.51 15.97 -5.64
CA GLU A 89 -3.23 16.69 -6.68
C GLU A 89 -4.72 16.39 -6.68
N HIS A 90 -5.11 15.12 -6.47
CA HIS A 90 -6.51 14.68 -6.60
C HIS A 90 -7.31 14.81 -5.30
N LEU A 91 -6.66 14.63 -4.14
CA LEU A 91 -7.31 14.58 -2.83
C LEU A 91 -6.79 15.66 -1.86
N GLY A 92 -5.75 16.40 -2.24
CA GLY A 92 -5.20 17.47 -1.42
C GLY A 92 -6.20 18.60 -1.21
N MET A 93 -6.27 19.09 0.02
CA MET A 93 -7.04 20.28 0.39
C MET A 93 -6.10 21.26 1.08
N PRO A 94 -6.29 22.59 0.95
CA PRO A 94 -5.42 23.59 1.58
C PRO A 94 -5.22 23.39 3.09
N ASN A 95 -6.20 22.80 3.78
CA ASN A 95 -6.15 22.48 5.21
C ASN A 95 -6.25 20.96 5.49
N GLY A 96 -5.98 20.12 4.48
CA GLY A 96 -6.04 18.66 4.60
C GLY A 96 -4.78 18.11 5.26
N VAL A 97 -4.95 17.06 6.07
CA VAL A 97 -3.83 16.31 6.66
C VAL A 97 -3.80 14.92 6.05
N LEU A 98 -2.69 14.55 5.40
CA LEU A 98 -2.47 13.19 4.92
C LEU A 98 -1.99 12.33 6.09
N ILE A 99 -2.82 11.38 6.52
CA ILE A 99 -2.45 10.38 7.53
C ILE A 99 -2.12 9.09 6.79
N VAL A 100 -0.85 8.69 6.84
CA VAL A 100 -0.40 7.37 6.39
C VAL A 100 -0.21 6.52 7.63
N ASP A 101 -1.14 5.58 7.87
CA ASP A 101 -1.01 4.59 8.93
C ASP A 101 -0.71 3.22 8.32
N ASP A 102 0.35 2.57 8.79
CA ASP A 102 0.64 1.18 8.44
C ASP A 102 -0.29 0.32 9.29
N THR A 103 -1.34 -0.24 8.70
CA THR A 103 -2.19 -1.22 9.40
C THR A 103 -1.38 -2.51 9.59
N GLY A 104 -0.56 -2.51 10.64
CA GLY A 104 0.40 -3.56 10.93
C GLY A 104 -0.30 -4.86 11.33
N PHE A 105 -0.24 -5.86 10.45
CA PHE A 105 -0.35 -7.26 10.87
C PHE A 105 0.99 -7.68 11.45
N ILE A 106 1.01 -8.31 12.64
CA ILE A 106 2.26 -8.82 13.23
C ILE A 106 2.85 -9.89 12.29
N LYS A 107 3.90 -9.52 11.57
CA LYS A 107 4.70 -10.45 10.76
C LYS A 107 5.81 -11.02 11.63
N LYS A 108 5.81 -12.34 11.87
CA LYS A 108 6.96 -13.04 12.45
C LYS A 108 7.86 -13.57 11.32
N GLY A 109 9.13 -13.19 11.32
CA GLY A 109 10.15 -13.65 10.36
C GLY A 109 11.35 -12.70 10.32
N THR A 110 12.36 -12.98 9.51
CA THR A 110 13.47 -12.03 9.22
C THR A 110 13.48 -11.56 7.76
N THR A 111 12.58 -12.11 6.94
CA THR A 111 12.63 -12.00 5.47
C THR A 111 11.45 -11.19 4.90
N SER A 112 10.50 -10.75 5.73
CA SER A 112 9.31 -10.01 5.28
C SER A 112 9.54 -8.49 5.30
N ALA A 113 9.00 -7.76 4.34
CA ALA A 113 9.01 -6.29 4.37
C ALA A 113 8.14 -5.75 5.54
N GLY A 114 8.62 -4.70 6.22
CA GLY A 114 7.94 -4.08 7.38
C GLY A 114 8.26 -4.73 8.73
N LEU A 115 9.45 -5.32 8.88
CA LEU A 115 9.88 -6.02 10.11
C LEU A 115 10.59 -5.13 11.15
N GLN A 116 10.77 -3.84 10.82
CA GLN A 116 11.18 -2.83 11.80
C GLN A 116 10.06 -2.61 12.81
N ARG A 117 10.37 -2.15 14.04
CA ARG A 117 9.35 -1.90 15.08
C ARG A 117 8.22 -1.00 14.53
N GLN A 118 7.07 -1.60 14.27
CA GLN A 118 5.83 -0.91 13.93
C GLN A 118 5.13 -0.53 15.25
N TYR A 119 4.65 0.71 15.34
CA TYR A 119 3.79 1.12 16.44
C TYR A 119 2.35 0.70 16.11
N SER A 120 1.94 -0.51 16.52
CA SER A 120 0.58 -0.98 16.31
C SER A 120 -0.34 -0.45 17.40
N GLY A 121 -1.21 0.51 17.06
CA GLY A 121 -2.22 1.06 17.97
C GLY A 121 -3.27 0.04 18.46
N MET A 122 -3.32 -1.15 17.86
CA MET A 122 -4.30 -2.19 18.20
C MET A 122 -3.94 -3.04 19.44
N MET A 123 -2.75 -2.84 20.02
CA MET A 123 -2.33 -3.46 21.28
C MET A 123 -2.16 -2.47 22.43
N ALA A 124 -3.04 -1.46 22.51
CA ALA A 124 -3.25 -0.70 23.73
C ALA A 124 -4.51 -1.22 24.45
N ILE A 125 -4.43 -2.40 25.06
CA ILE A 125 -5.32 -2.67 26.20
C ILE A 125 -4.84 -1.72 27.29
N PHE A 126 -5.68 -0.74 27.64
CA PHE A 126 -5.48 0.15 28.78
C PHE A 126 -5.31 -0.68 30.06
N GLY A 127 -4.07 -0.96 30.42
CA GLY A 127 -3.67 -1.33 31.76
C GLY A 127 -3.05 -0.09 32.39
N PHE A 128 -3.81 0.62 33.20
CA PHE A 128 -3.22 1.53 34.18
C PHE A 128 -2.56 0.67 35.27
N PRO A 129 -1.25 0.82 35.52
CA PRO A 129 -0.75 0.69 36.87
C PRO A 129 -0.35 2.09 37.36
N HIS A 130 -1.09 2.61 38.33
CA HIS A 130 -0.58 3.62 39.25
C HIS A 130 -0.95 3.16 40.68
N PRO A 131 -0.10 3.37 41.70
CA PRO A 131 0.22 4.73 42.14
C PRO A 131 1.70 5.01 42.46
N ALA A 132 2.00 6.30 42.56
CA ALA A 132 3.20 6.93 43.09
C ALA A 132 4.22 7.39 42.03
N LEU A 133 3.94 8.55 41.44
CA LEU A 133 4.84 9.71 41.46
C LEU A 133 4.02 10.95 41.07
N ARG A 134 3.42 11.57 42.09
CA ARG A 134 3.01 12.98 42.03
C ARG A 134 4.29 13.81 42.00
N ALA A 135 4.51 14.56 40.93
CA ALA A 135 5.10 15.90 41.01
C ALA A 135 5.03 16.60 39.64
N GLY A 136 4.19 17.62 39.56
CA GLY A 136 4.47 18.83 38.81
C GLY A 136 4.46 18.77 37.28
N ALA A 137 3.29 18.97 36.68
CA ALA A 137 3.14 19.90 35.57
C ALA A 137 1.65 20.22 35.40
N ASN A 138 1.34 21.50 35.57
CA ASN A 138 0.00 22.05 35.51
C ASN A 138 -0.67 21.88 34.13
N LEU A 139 -1.98 21.67 34.21
CA LEU A 139 -3.02 22.15 33.30
C LEU A 139 -2.60 23.31 32.37
N LEU A 140 -2.77 23.16 31.04
CA LEU A 140 -3.94 23.67 30.28
C LEU A 140 -3.68 23.60 28.76
N CYS A 141 -4.72 23.13 28.04
CA CYS A 141 -4.92 23.03 26.60
C CYS A 141 -4.09 21.97 25.85
#